data_AF-A0A1I4MVI2-F1
#
_entry.id   AF-A0A1I4MVI2-F1
#
_cell.length_a   1.000
_cell.length_b   1.000
_cell.length_c   1.000
_cell.angle_alpha   90.00
_cell.angle_beta   90.00
_cell.angle_gamma   90.00
#
_symmetry.space_group_name_H-M   'P 1'
#
loop_
_entity.id
_entity.type
_entity.pdbx_description
1 polymer ?
#
loop_
_entity_poly.entity_id
_entity_poly.type
_entity_poly.pdbx_seq_one_letter_code
_entity_poly.pdbx_strand_id
1 'polypeptide(L)'
;MNESFESYHNYQNPFQPVYSSRLDPWKHAVQEVLSDVTAQVLYLDPEERTYFRLVEWFKAAWFSRISSDYFSYDTSYYLYLIHVSSHFLPHLEGASGTLAGWIRYQPFHGAAETLTVPVVKQVDRLKLYVFETDPEILSHLADTAAFHVLCSSASFPDLLEIDSAGDGRSSIHTLGTFKRNDWDIKE
;
A
#
# COMPACT_ATOMS: atom_id res chain seq x y z
N MET A 1 -18.41 -6.38 48.48
CA MET A 1 -18.83 -6.59 47.08
C MET A 1 -17.54 -6.47 46.28
N ASN A 2 -16.94 -7.60 45.89
CA ASN A 2 -15.69 -7.60 45.13
C ASN A 2 -16.06 -7.49 43.66
N GLU A 3 -15.93 -6.29 43.11
CA GLU A 3 -15.97 -6.11 41.66
C GLU A 3 -14.67 -6.67 41.10
N SER A 4 -14.78 -7.78 40.37
CA SER A 4 -13.69 -8.32 39.57
C SER A 4 -13.36 -7.32 38.47
N PHE A 5 -12.18 -6.72 38.54
CA PHE A 5 -11.61 -5.95 37.43
C PHE A 5 -11.37 -6.96 36.30
N GLU A 6 -12.30 -7.04 35.34
CA GLU A 6 -12.10 -7.80 34.12
C GLU A 6 -10.96 -7.14 33.35
N SER A 7 -9.82 -7.83 33.34
CA SER A 7 -8.64 -7.43 32.61
C SER A 7 -8.94 -7.49 31.11
N TYR A 8 -9.05 -6.33 30.48
CA TYR A 8 -9.19 -6.13 29.02
C TYR A 8 -7.98 -6.62 28.19
N HIS A 9 -7.10 -7.46 28.75
CA HIS A 9 -5.85 -7.86 28.10
C HIS A 9 -5.97 -9.07 27.15
N ASN A 10 -7.15 -9.68 27.02
CA ASN A 10 -7.33 -10.88 26.17
C ASN A 10 -8.14 -10.66 24.88
N TYR A 11 -8.49 -9.43 24.52
CA TYR A 11 -8.96 -9.11 23.17
C TYR A 11 -7.80 -8.51 22.37
N GLN A 12 -7.40 -9.21 21.32
CA GLN A 12 -6.55 -8.70 20.25
C GLN A 12 -7.08 -7.31 19.83
N ASN A 13 -6.21 -6.30 19.95
CA ASN A 13 -6.41 -4.87 19.67
C ASN A 13 -7.86 -4.35 19.49
N PRO A 14 -8.37 -3.45 20.35
CA PRO A 14 -9.74 -2.91 20.27
C PRO A 14 -10.02 -2.02 19.03
N PHE A 15 -9.05 -1.90 18.12
CA PHE A 15 -9.08 -1.05 16.93
C PHE A 15 -9.02 -1.87 15.64
N GLN A 16 -9.25 -3.18 15.71
CA GLN A 16 -9.16 -4.04 14.54
C GLN A 16 -10.51 -4.25 13.84
N PRO A 17 -10.50 -4.38 12.51
CA PRO A 17 -11.68 -4.74 11.73
C PRO A 17 -12.09 -6.18 12.03
N VAL A 18 -13.36 -6.51 11.73
CA VAL A 18 -13.88 -7.86 11.88
C VAL A 18 -13.21 -8.79 10.85
N TYR A 19 -12.31 -9.66 11.30
CA TYR A 19 -11.49 -10.53 10.45
C TYR A 19 -12.28 -11.62 9.71
N SER A 20 -12.05 -11.72 8.40
CA SER A 20 -12.18 -12.97 7.63
C SER A 20 -11.07 -13.02 6.58
N SER A 21 -10.64 -14.20 6.16
CA SER A 21 -9.47 -14.47 5.29
C SER A 21 -9.60 -13.98 3.83
N ARG A 22 -10.12 -12.78 3.63
CA ARG A 22 -10.31 -12.04 2.38
C ARG A 22 -9.51 -10.75 2.46
N LEU A 23 -9.26 -10.09 1.33
CA LEU A 23 -8.72 -8.73 1.36
C LEU A 23 -9.79 -7.87 2.05
N ASP A 24 -9.54 -7.48 3.30
CA ASP A 24 -10.55 -6.77 4.08
C ASP A 24 -11.07 -5.56 3.26
N PRO A 25 -12.40 -5.41 3.06
CA PRO A 25 -12.94 -4.39 2.15
C PRO A 25 -12.47 -2.96 2.47
N TRP A 26 -12.26 -2.66 3.76
CA TRP A 26 -11.73 -1.37 4.18
C TRP A 26 -10.25 -1.19 3.82
N LYS A 27 -9.41 -2.24 3.91
CA LYS A 27 -8.00 -2.20 3.48
C LYS A 27 -7.92 -1.93 1.98
N HIS A 28 -8.79 -2.57 1.22
CA HIS A 28 -8.91 -2.33 -0.22
C HIS A 28 -9.29 -0.86 -0.51
N ALA A 29 -10.30 -0.32 0.19
CA ALA A 29 -10.68 1.08 0.07
C ALA A 29 -9.53 2.04 0.44
N VAL A 30 -8.75 1.72 1.47
CA VAL A 30 -7.54 2.48 1.84
C VAL A 30 -6.51 2.42 0.72
N GLN A 31 -6.24 1.25 0.14
CA GLN A 31 -5.30 1.16 -0.98
C GLN A 31 -5.78 1.96 -2.19
N GLU A 32 -7.08 1.98 -2.51
CA GLU A 32 -7.61 2.81 -3.59
C GLU A 32 -7.33 4.30 -3.33
N VAL A 33 -7.52 4.76 -2.09
CA VAL A 33 -7.19 6.14 -1.69
C VAL A 33 -5.70 6.42 -1.87
N LEU A 34 -4.81 5.54 -1.40
CA LEU A 34 -3.37 5.70 -1.60
C LEU A 34 -3.02 5.79 -3.08
N SER A 35 -3.61 4.91 -3.88
CA SER A 35 -3.38 4.78 -5.32
C SER A 35 -3.82 6.02 -6.09
N ASP A 36 -5.03 6.51 -5.82
CA ASP A 36 -5.60 7.72 -6.42
C ASP A 36 -4.75 8.95 -6.04
N VAL A 37 -4.40 9.09 -4.76
CA VAL A 37 -3.60 10.22 -4.27
C VAL A 37 -2.19 10.17 -4.86
N THR A 38 -1.51 9.02 -4.88
CA THR A 38 -0.19 8.89 -5.54
C THR A 38 -0.26 9.32 -6.99
N ALA A 39 -1.24 8.80 -7.76
CA ALA A 39 -1.36 9.13 -9.18
C ALA A 39 -1.58 10.63 -9.39
N GLN A 40 -2.50 11.25 -8.64
CA GLN A 40 -2.79 12.68 -8.75
C GLN A 40 -1.60 13.55 -8.34
N VAL A 41 -0.91 13.20 -7.26
CA VAL A 41 0.25 13.96 -6.76
C VAL A 41 1.43 13.88 -7.71
N LEU A 42 1.66 12.73 -8.35
CA LEU A 42 2.75 12.59 -9.33
C LEU A 42 2.53 13.39 -10.62
N TYR A 43 1.30 13.82 -10.91
CA TYR A 43 1.01 14.77 -12.00
C TYR A 43 1.31 16.23 -11.64
N LEU A 44 1.42 16.55 -10.35
CA LEU A 44 1.81 17.89 -9.93
C LEU A 44 3.30 18.14 -10.11
N ASP A 45 3.66 19.40 -10.34
CA ASP A 45 5.04 19.85 -10.22
C ASP A 45 5.53 19.68 -8.77
N PRO A 46 6.79 19.24 -8.54
CA PRO A 46 7.31 19.02 -7.20
C PRO A 46 7.16 20.20 -6.24
N GLU A 47 7.26 21.44 -6.74
CA GLU A 47 7.10 22.66 -5.95
C GLU A 47 5.66 22.85 -5.42
N GLU A 48 4.67 22.23 -6.06
CA GLU A 48 3.27 22.31 -5.65
C GLU A 48 2.88 21.25 -4.60
N ARG A 49 3.75 20.25 -4.35
CA ARG A 49 3.48 19.10 -3.47
C ARG A 49 3.69 19.41 -1.99
N THR A 50 3.28 20.61 -1.57
CA THR A 50 3.37 21.04 -0.16
C THR A 50 2.54 20.15 0.76
N TYR A 51 3.04 19.89 1.97
CA TYR A 51 2.33 19.12 3.01
C TYR A 51 0.85 19.50 3.14
N PHE A 52 0.54 20.80 3.20
CA PHE A 52 -0.82 21.30 3.36
C PHE A 52 -1.75 20.86 2.22
N ARG A 53 -1.30 20.97 0.95
CA ARG A 53 -2.09 20.52 -0.21
C ARG A 53 -2.28 19.01 -0.19
N LEU A 54 -1.24 18.25 0.13
CA LEU A 54 -1.29 16.79 0.21
C LEU A 54 -2.28 16.31 1.27
N VAL A 55 -2.30 16.95 2.44
CA VAL A 55 -3.27 16.65 3.50
C VAL A 55 -4.71 16.89 3.05
N GLU A 56 -4.99 18.02 2.41
CA GLU A 56 -6.35 18.33 1.95
C GLU A 56 -6.83 17.35 0.87
N TRP A 57 -5.96 16.98 -0.06
CA TRP A 57 -6.28 15.97 -1.08
C TRP A 57 -6.49 14.59 -0.49
N PHE A 58 -5.61 14.16 0.41
CA PHE A 58 -5.74 12.87 1.07
C PHE A 58 -7.03 12.77 1.88
N LYS A 59 -7.37 13.82 2.64
CA LYS A 59 -8.65 13.89 3.37
C LYS A 59 -9.85 13.82 2.43
N ALA A 60 -9.84 14.57 1.33
CA ALA A 60 -10.93 14.55 0.36
C ALA A 60 -11.11 13.14 -0.25
N ALA A 61 -10.01 12.50 -0.65
CA ALA A 61 -10.03 11.13 -1.16
C ALA A 61 -10.54 10.14 -0.10
N TRP A 62 -10.03 10.23 1.13
CA TRP A 62 -10.43 9.39 2.26
C TRP A 62 -11.93 9.46 2.52
N PHE A 63 -12.47 10.65 2.73
CA PHE A 63 -13.90 10.85 3.01
C PHE A 63 -14.81 10.45 1.84
N SER A 64 -14.30 10.41 0.61
CA SER A 64 -15.07 9.98 -0.56
C SER A 64 -15.13 8.46 -0.77
N ARG A 65 -14.16 7.70 -0.23
CA ARG A 65 -13.99 6.26 -0.51
C ARG A 65 -14.15 5.37 0.71
N ILE A 66 -13.87 5.88 1.91
CA ILE A 66 -13.82 5.08 3.12
C ILE A 66 -14.99 5.48 4.01
N SER A 67 -15.97 4.58 4.11
CA SER A 67 -17.07 4.73 5.05
C SER A 67 -16.59 4.55 6.49
N SER A 68 -17.12 5.34 7.41
CA SER A 68 -16.96 5.14 8.86
C SER A 68 -17.54 3.80 9.33
N ASP A 69 -18.51 3.24 8.59
CA ASP A 69 -19.17 1.97 8.91
C ASP A 69 -18.22 0.76 8.86
N TYR A 70 -17.04 0.92 8.24
CA TYR A 70 -15.99 -0.10 8.28
C TYR A 70 -15.34 -0.24 9.66
N PHE A 71 -15.59 0.69 10.58
CA PHE A 71 -14.95 0.77 11.87
C PHE A 71 -15.99 0.60 12.97
N SER A 72 -15.62 -0.09 14.04
CA SER A 72 -16.51 -0.28 15.19
C SER A 72 -16.81 1.02 15.94
N TYR A 73 -15.94 2.03 15.80
CA TYR A 73 -16.07 3.33 16.43
C TYR A 73 -15.61 4.45 15.49
N ASP A 74 -16.34 5.57 15.48
CA ASP A 74 -15.96 6.78 14.73
C ASP A 74 -14.56 7.27 15.10
N THR A 75 -14.17 7.15 16.38
CA THR A 75 -12.81 7.51 16.81
C THR A 75 -11.76 6.68 16.08
N SER A 76 -12.00 5.39 15.86
CA SER A 76 -11.08 4.52 15.11
C SER A 76 -10.96 4.97 13.67
N TYR A 77 -12.06 5.35 13.03
CA TYR A 77 -12.04 5.90 11.66
C TYR A 77 -11.09 7.09 11.53
N TYR A 78 -11.19 8.07 12.42
CA TYR A 78 -10.31 9.24 12.40
C TYR A 78 -8.87 8.94 12.81
N LEU A 79 -8.66 8.00 13.75
CA LEU A 79 -7.32 7.56 14.13
C LEU A 79 -6.60 6.88 12.95
N TYR A 80 -7.30 6.06 12.16
CA TYR A 80 -6.71 5.46 10.96
C TYR A 80 -6.40 6.50 9.88
N LEU A 81 -7.27 7.49 9.67
CA LEU A 81 -6.98 8.61 8.77
C LEU A 81 -5.66 9.30 9.15
N ILE A 82 -5.48 9.62 10.44
CA ILE A 82 -4.25 10.25 10.95
C ILE A 82 -3.05 9.32 10.79
N HIS A 83 -3.19 8.06 11.21
CA HIS A 83 -2.14 7.04 11.12
C HIS A 83 -1.62 6.87 9.69
N VAL A 84 -2.51 6.56 8.75
CA VAL A 84 -2.14 6.33 7.35
C VAL A 84 -1.54 7.58 6.72
N SER A 85 -2.15 8.76 6.94
CA SER A 85 -1.61 10.01 6.38
C SER A 85 -0.21 10.33 6.91
N SER A 86 0.03 10.09 8.21
CA SER A 86 1.33 10.33 8.84
C SER A 86 2.47 9.48 8.29
N HIS A 87 2.16 8.26 7.83
CA HIS A 87 3.14 7.40 7.16
C HIS A 87 3.26 7.74 5.69
N PHE A 88 2.13 7.91 5.00
CA PHE A 88 2.10 8.01 3.54
C PHE A 88 2.55 9.37 2.99
N LEU A 89 2.04 10.47 3.55
CA LEU A 89 2.23 11.81 2.96
C LEU A 89 3.68 12.30 2.96
N PRO A 90 4.50 12.05 4.01
CA PRO A 90 5.92 12.42 3.98
C PRO A 90 6.68 11.80 2.80
N HIS A 91 6.29 10.60 2.35
CA HIS A 91 6.94 9.98 1.19
C HIS A 91 6.54 10.65 -0.13
N LEU A 92 5.37 11.28 -0.21
CA LEU A 92 4.90 11.97 -1.41
C LEU A 92 5.40 13.41 -1.54
N GLU A 93 5.56 14.13 -0.42
CA GLU A 93 6.01 15.53 -0.41
C GLU A 93 7.37 15.71 -1.10
N GLY A 94 8.29 14.74 -0.92
CA GLY A 94 9.60 14.72 -1.56
C GLY A 94 9.75 13.70 -2.68
N ALA A 95 8.66 13.07 -3.14
CA ALA A 95 8.76 11.98 -4.11
C ALA A 95 9.36 12.49 -5.43
N SER A 96 10.55 12.00 -5.78
CA SER A 96 11.04 12.07 -7.14
C SER A 96 10.45 10.91 -7.95
N GLY A 97 10.26 11.09 -9.25
CA GLY A 97 9.82 10.04 -10.14
C GLY A 97 8.50 10.30 -10.85
N THR A 98 8.16 9.36 -11.74
CA THR A 98 6.96 9.43 -12.58
C THR A 98 6.18 8.13 -12.49
N LEU A 99 4.88 8.21 -12.75
CA LEU A 99 4.03 7.02 -12.84
C LEU A 99 4.45 6.20 -14.06
N ALA A 100 4.96 5.00 -13.84
CA ALA A 100 5.39 4.06 -14.89
C ALA A 100 4.31 3.06 -15.29
N GLY A 101 3.27 2.91 -14.47
CA GLY A 101 2.17 2.01 -14.72
C GLY A 101 1.50 1.57 -13.43
N TRP A 102 0.84 0.42 -13.51
CA TRP A 102 0.05 -0.16 -12.43
C TRP A 102 0.32 -1.65 -12.35
N ILE A 103 0.42 -2.18 -11.13
CA ILE A 103 0.44 -3.61 -10.86
C ILE A 103 -0.92 -3.98 -10.30
N ARG A 104 -1.49 -5.06 -10.83
CA ARG A 104 -2.70 -5.68 -10.29
C ARG A 104 -2.31 -6.95 -9.57
N TYR A 105 -2.41 -6.93 -8.26
CA TYR A 105 -2.22 -8.10 -7.41
C TYR A 105 -3.54 -8.83 -7.22
N GLN A 106 -3.50 -10.14 -7.42
CA GLN A 106 -4.59 -11.07 -7.12
C GLN A 106 -4.04 -12.12 -6.16
N PRO A 107 -4.58 -12.25 -4.93
CA PRO A 107 -4.03 -13.18 -3.94
C PRO A 107 -4.11 -14.65 -4.37
N PHE A 108 -5.03 -15.00 -5.27
CA PHE A 108 -5.08 -16.31 -5.91
C PHE A 108 -5.77 -16.20 -7.29
N HIS A 109 -5.49 -17.16 -8.18
CA HIS A 109 -6.12 -17.21 -9.50
C HIS A 109 -7.64 -17.29 -9.38
N GLY A 110 -8.33 -16.33 -10.00
CA GLY A 110 -9.79 -16.23 -9.96
C GLY A 110 -10.36 -15.50 -8.74
N ALA A 111 -9.51 -14.91 -7.89
CA ALA A 111 -9.97 -13.99 -6.85
C ALA A 111 -10.73 -12.82 -7.47
N ALA A 112 -11.94 -12.55 -6.97
CA ALA A 112 -12.73 -11.38 -7.37
C ALA A 112 -12.09 -10.07 -6.88
N GLU A 113 -11.42 -10.13 -5.73
CA GLU A 113 -10.76 -9.00 -5.09
C GLU A 113 -9.35 -8.84 -5.66
N THR A 114 -9.03 -7.63 -6.14
CA THR A 114 -7.74 -7.34 -6.75
C THR A 114 -7.22 -6.02 -6.25
N LEU A 115 -5.98 -6.01 -5.77
CA LEU A 115 -5.32 -4.81 -5.34
C LEU A 115 -4.64 -4.16 -6.54
N THR A 116 -4.88 -2.88 -6.80
CA THR A 116 -4.16 -2.14 -7.84
C THR A 116 -3.21 -1.16 -7.18
N VAL A 117 -1.93 -1.21 -7.55
CA VAL A 117 -0.86 -0.41 -6.93
C VAL A 117 -0.09 0.34 -8.02
N PRO A 118 0.07 1.67 -7.89
CA PRO A 118 0.85 2.45 -8.86
C PRO A 118 2.33 2.10 -8.77
N VAL A 119 2.96 1.94 -9.92
CA VAL A 119 4.41 1.77 -10.04
C VAL A 119 5.05 3.12 -10.29
N VAL A 120 5.82 3.60 -9.33
CA VAL A 120 6.53 4.88 -9.44
C VAL A 120 7.97 4.60 -9.84
N LYS A 121 8.38 5.10 -11.01
CA LYS A 121 9.76 4.99 -11.47
C LYS A 121 10.58 6.18 -10.99
N GLN A 122 11.59 5.89 -10.19
CA GLN A 122 12.63 6.83 -9.79
C GLN A 122 13.92 6.56 -10.60
N VAL A 123 14.97 7.33 -10.33
CA VAL A 123 16.24 7.22 -11.06
C VAL A 123 16.92 5.87 -10.80
N ASP A 124 16.92 5.41 -9.55
CA ASP A 124 17.67 4.23 -9.09
C ASP A 124 16.79 3.06 -8.64
N ARG A 125 15.47 3.25 -8.56
CA ARG A 125 14.51 2.24 -8.10
C ARG A 125 13.11 2.39 -8.69
N LEU A 126 12.36 1.31 -8.67
CA LEU A 126 10.90 1.34 -8.68
C LEU A 126 10.38 1.45 -7.26
N LYS A 127 9.26 2.14 -7.09
CA LYS A 127 8.66 2.38 -5.78
C LYS A 127 7.17 2.08 -5.81
N LEU A 128 6.70 1.32 -4.81
CA LEU A 128 5.30 0.98 -4.59
C LEU A 128 4.86 1.53 -3.23
N TYR A 129 3.70 2.17 -3.19
CA TYR A 129 3.04 2.60 -1.96
C TYR A 129 1.87 1.68 -1.68
N VAL A 130 1.92 0.96 -0.57
CA VAL A 130 0.93 -0.06 -0.23
C VAL A 130 0.42 0.14 1.19
N PHE A 131 -0.84 -0.19 1.45
CA PHE A 131 -1.36 -0.19 2.82
C PHE A 131 -0.93 -1.43 3.61
N GLU A 132 -0.66 -2.54 2.91
CA GLU A 132 -0.48 -3.84 3.55
C GLU A 132 0.78 -3.93 4.41
N THR A 133 0.73 -4.73 5.47
CA THR A 133 1.84 -4.97 6.41
C THR A 133 2.22 -6.44 6.49
N ASP A 134 1.38 -7.34 5.97
CA ASP A 134 1.67 -8.78 5.90
C ASP A 134 2.89 -9.06 4.99
N PRO A 135 3.99 -9.60 5.53
CA PRO A 135 5.18 -9.91 4.75
C PRO A 135 4.94 -10.85 3.58
N GLU A 136 3.99 -11.79 3.67
CA GLU A 136 3.68 -12.72 2.58
C GLU A 136 3.07 -11.98 1.39
N ILE A 137 2.10 -11.09 1.66
CA ILE A 137 1.48 -10.26 0.61
C ILE A 137 2.50 -9.31 0.00
N LEU A 138 3.34 -8.68 0.82
CA LEU A 138 4.41 -7.78 0.35
C LEU A 138 5.44 -8.51 -0.51
N SER A 139 5.80 -9.75 -0.16
CA SER A 139 6.69 -10.59 -0.97
C SER A 139 6.05 -10.93 -2.32
N HIS A 140 4.80 -11.37 -2.34
CA HIS A 140 4.10 -11.67 -3.60
C HIS A 140 3.92 -10.45 -4.49
N LEU A 141 3.70 -9.27 -3.91
CA LEU A 141 3.69 -8.00 -4.65
C LEU A 141 5.05 -7.73 -5.30
N ALA A 142 6.15 -7.99 -4.59
CA ALA A 142 7.50 -7.88 -5.12
C ALA A 142 7.74 -8.84 -6.29
N ASP A 143 7.32 -10.10 -6.14
CA ASP A 143 7.44 -11.14 -7.18
C ASP A 143 6.62 -10.75 -8.43
N THR A 144 5.40 -10.26 -8.22
CA THR A 144 4.52 -9.79 -9.30
C THR A 144 5.14 -8.60 -10.04
N ALA A 145 5.69 -7.64 -9.31
CA ALA A 145 6.40 -6.50 -9.88
C ALA A 145 7.63 -6.94 -10.70
N ALA A 146 8.42 -7.86 -10.16
CA ALA A 146 9.58 -8.41 -10.84
C ALA A 146 9.19 -9.12 -12.14
N PHE A 147 8.16 -9.97 -12.11
CA PHE A 147 7.64 -10.63 -13.30
C PHE A 147 7.22 -9.62 -14.38
N HIS A 148 6.46 -8.58 -14.02
CA HIS A 148 6.05 -7.55 -14.97
C HIS A 148 7.23 -6.77 -15.56
N VAL A 149 8.25 -6.46 -14.76
CA VAL A 149 9.48 -5.82 -15.24
C VAL A 149 10.23 -6.72 -16.21
N LEU A 150 10.33 -8.03 -15.92
CA LEU A 150 10.97 -9.02 -16.79
C LEU A 150 10.25 -9.21 -18.13
N CYS A 151 8.92 -9.18 -18.12
CA CYS A 151 8.10 -9.28 -19.33
C CYS A 151 8.03 -7.96 -20.12
N SER A 152 8.51 -6.85 -19.55
CA SER A 152 8.51 -5.56 -20.23
C SER A 152 9.72 -5.41 -21.14
N SER A 153 9.53 -4.77 -22.29
CA SER A 153 10.64 -4.32 -23.15
C SER A 153 11.29 -3.03 -22.65
N ALA A 154 10.76 -2.41 -21.59
CA ALA A 154 11.26 -1.15 -21.05
C ALA A 154 12.46 -1.37 -20.10
N SER A 155 13.39 -0.42 -20.10
CA SER A 155 14.48 -0.41 -19.12
C SER A 155 13.97 0.15 -17.78
N PHE A 156 14.04 -0.69 -16.75
CA PHE A 156 13.69 -0.35 -15.37
C PHE A 156 14.91 -0.47 -14.46
N PRO A 157 14.96 0.30 -13.36
CA PRO A 157 15.97 0.11 -12.33
C PRO A 157 15.88 -1.28 -11.71
N ASP A 158 17.01 -1.81 -11.23
CA ASP A 158 17.09 -3.15 -10.64
C ASP A 158 16.55 -3.23 -9.20
N LEU A 159 16.31 -2.10 -8.54
CA LEU A 159 15.79 -2.04 -7.18
C LEU A 159 14.28 -1.80 -7.17
N LEU A 160 13.58 -2.48 -6.27
CA LEU A 160 12.18 -2.25 -5.95
C LEU A 160 12.05 -1.92 -4.47
N GLU A 161 11.47 -0.77 -4.15
CA GLU A 161 11.13 -0.34 -2.80
C GLU A 161 9.62 -0.43 -2.61
N ILE A 162 9.19 -1.05 -1.51
CA ILE A 162 7.78 -1.13 -1.12
C ILE A 162 7.64 -0.45 0.23
N ASP A 163 6.91 0.66 0.24
CA ASP A 163 6.59 1.43 1.44
C ASP A 163 5.20 1.07 1.93
N SER A 164 5.11 0.57 3.16
CA SER A 164 3.84 0.31 3.84
C SER A 164 3.34 1.56 4.55
N ALA A 165 2.20 2.09 4.12
CA ALA A 165 1.46 3.11 4.86
C ALA A 165 0.72 2.54 6.09
N GLY A 166 0.66 1.22 6.23
CA GLY A 166 0.02 0.54 7.36
C GLY A 166 0.88 0.55 8.62
N ASP A 167 2.20 0.48 8.49
CA ASP A 167 3.12 0.51 9.65
C ASP A 167 4.33 1.45 9.47
N GLY A 168 4.43 2.14 8.32
CA GLY A 168 5.51 3.06 7.99
C GLY A 168 6.84 2.38 7.62
N ARG A 169 6.87 1.07 7.44
CA ARG A 169 8.10 0.34 7.09
C ARG A 169 8.30 0.25 5.59
N SER A 170 9.57 0.27 5.20
CA SER A 170 10.00 0.06 3.81
C SER A 170 10.73 -1.27 3.69
N SER A 171 10.54 -1.94 2.55
CA SER A 171 11.34 -3.10 2.15
C SER A 171 11.96 -2.86 0.78
N ILE A 172 13.21 -3.30 0.60
CA ILE A 172 13.94 -3.15 -0.66
C ILE A 172 14.27 -4.53 -1.20
N HIS A 173 13.92 -4.75 -2.46
CA HIS A 173 14.07 -6.00 -3.19
C HIS A 173 14.93 -5.76 -4.43
N THR A 174 15.73 -6.75 -4.83
CA THR A 174 16.45 -6.72 -6.10
C THR A 174 15.67 -7.48 -7.15
N LEU A 175 15.31 -6.83 -8.24
CA LEU A 175 14.56 -7.42 -9.36
C LEU A 175 15.42 -8.43 -10.14
N GLY A 176 16.74 -8.23 -10.16
CA GLY A 176 17.70 -9.13 -10.81
C GLY A 176 17.82 -10.52 -10.17
N THR A 177 17.45 -10.68 -8.90
CA THR A 177 17.46 -11.99 -8.21
C THR A 177 16.36 -12.92 -8.72
N PHE A 178 15.31 -12.39 -9.34
CA PHE A 178 14.24 -13.19 -9.96
C PHE A 178 14.61 -13.78 -11.33
N LYS A 179 15.80 -13.45 -11.86
CA LYS A 179 16.24 -13.89 -13.20
C LYS A 179 16.80 -15.32 -13.31
N ARG A 180 16.81 -16.19 -12.27
CA ARG A 180 17.68 -17.38 -12.39
C ARG A 180 17.31 -18.75 -11.83
N ASN A 181 16.15 -19.00 -11.22
CA ASN A 181 15.92 -20.34 -10.62
C ASN A 181 14.76 -21.19 -11.19
N ASP A 182 13.82 -20.66 -11.98
CA ASP A 182 12.62 -21.44 -12.38
C ASP A 182 12.36 -21.56 -13.89
N TRP A 183 13.26 -21.08 -14.75
CA TRP A 183 13.10 -21.18 -16.21
C TRP A 183 13.99 -22.23 -16.89
N ASP A 184 14.64 -23.10 -16.13
CA ASP A 184 15.16 -24.38 -16.66
C ASP A 184 13.99 -25.36 -16.81
N ILE A 185 13.02 -25.02 -17.66
CA ILE A 185 12.10 -25.99 -18.23
C ILE A 185 12.96 -26.82 -19.20
N LYS A 186 13.28 -28.04 -18.78
CA LYS A 186 13.93 -29.07 -19.59
C LYS A 186 13.28 -29.13 -20.98
N GLU A 187 14.07 -28.87 -22.02
CA GLU A 187 13.82 -29.39 -23.36
C GLU A 187 13.87 -30.92 -23.37
#